data_AF-A0A3S0I9M2-F1
#
_entry.id   AF-A0A3S0I9M2-F1
#
_cell.length_a   1.000
_cell.length_b   1.000
_cell.length_c   1.000
_cell.angle_alpha   90.00
_cell.angle_beta   90.00
_cell.angle_gamma   90.00
#
_symmetry.space_group_name_H-M   'P 1'
#
loop_
_entity.id
_entity.type
_entity.pdbx_description
1 polymer ?
#
loop_
_entity_poly.entity_id
_entity_poly.type
_entity_poly.pdbx_seq_one_letter_code
_entity_poly.pdbx_strand_id
1 'polypeptide(L)' 'MDFNSWRPTDTARRFAIMFAVSVGTFACIAAWLAYEQAIWLALLIGVLVAAVVYGPLYLGLKLYFER' A
#
# COMPACT_ATOMS: atom_id res chain seq x y z
N MET A 1 -9.76 -12.43 -15.09
CA MET A 1 -8.85 -11.41 -15.65
C MET A 1 -7.60 -12.13 -16.10
N ASP A 2 -7.21 -12.00 -17.37
CA ASP A 2 -5.98 -12.62 -17.87
C ASP A 2 -4.77 -11.83 -17.37
N PHE A 3 -4.11 -12.34 -16.33
CA PHE A 3 -2.92 -11.73 -15.73
C PHE A 3 -1.71 -11.76 -16.67
N ASN A 4 -1.72 -12.57 -17.75
CA ASN A 4 -0.65 -12.61 -18.75
C ASN A 4 -0.70 -11.45 -19.75
N SER A 5 -1.81 -10.70 -19.78
CA SER A 5 -1.95 -9.54 -20.68
C SER A 5 -1.32 -8.25 -20.16
N TRP A 6 -0.93 -8.21 -18.88
CA TRP A 6 -0.41 -7.00 -18.25
C TRP A 6 1.08 -6.88 -18.42
N ARG A 7 1.54 -5.65 -18.70
CA ARG A 7 2.97 -5.34 -18.65
C ARG A 7 3.47 -5.56 -17.23
N PRO A 8 4.71 -6.09 -17.04
CA PRO A 8 5.31 -6.29 -15.72
C PRO A 8 5.19 -5.09 -14.78
N THR A 9 5.33 -3.88 -15.33
CA THR A 9 5.23 -2.62 -14.59
C THR A 9 3.81 -2.28 -14.12
N ASP A 10 2.78 -2.65 -14.89
CA ASP A 10 1.38 -2.47 -14.49
C ASP A 10 0.99 -3.46 -13.40
N THR A 11 1.48 -4.70 -13.49
CA THR A 11 1.32 -5.72 -12.46
C THR A 11 1.99 -5.29 -11.16
N ALA A 12 3.25 -4.85 -11.21
CA ALA A 12 3.98 -4.31 -10.06
C ALA A 12 3.24 -3.14 -9.39
N ARG A 13 2.75 -2.18 -10.18
CA ARG A 13 2.01 -1.02 -9.67
C ARG A 13 0.72 -1.44 -8.96
N ARG A 14 -0.07 -2.32 -9.57
CA ARG A 14 -1.36 -2.76 -8.99
C ARG A 14 -1.16 -3.53 -7.69
N PHE A 15 -0.22 -4.45 -7.64
CA PHE A 15 0.10 -5.18 -6.42
C PHE A 15 0.67 -4.25 -5.34
N ALA A 16 1.56 -3.32 -5.70
CA ALA A 16 2.11 -2.34 -4.75
C ALA A 16 1.00 -1.48 -4.13
N ILE A 17 0.06 -0.97 -4.93
CA ILE A 17 -1.09 -0.20 -4.43
C ILE A 17 -1.95 -1.07 -3.51
N MET A 18 -2.26 -2.30 -3.93
CA MET A 18 -3.12 -3.19 -3.16
C MET A 18 -2.52 -3.48 -1.78
N PHE A 19 -1.24 -3.85 -1.71
CA PHE A 19 -0.54 -4.07 -0.44
C PHE A 19 -0.40 -2.80 0.39
N ALA A 20 0.01 -1.68 -0.21
CA ALA A 20 0.22 -0.44 0.51
C ALA A 20 -1.08 0.10 1.13
N VAL A 21 -2.20 0.04 0.40
CA VAL A 21 -3.51 0.49 0.90
C VAL A 21 -4.03 -0.45 2.00
N SER A 22 -3.85 -1.76 1.86
CA SER A 22 -4.19 -2.71 2.94
C SER A 22 -3.40 -2.40 4.21
N VAL A 23 -2.08 -2.22 4.12
CA VAL A 23 -1.22 -1.87 5.27
C VAL A 23 -1.63 -0.53 5.87
N GLY A 24 -1.86 0.49 5.04
CA GLY A 24 -2.35 1.80 5.49
C GLY A 24 -3.70 1.74 6.19
N THR A 25 -4.62 0.88 5.74
CA THR A 25 -5.92 0.68 6.37
C THR A 25 -5.78 0.08 7.77
N PHE A 26 -4.95 -0.97 7.91
CA PHE A 26 -4.67 -1.55 9.22
C PHE A 26 -3.92 -0.58 10.14
N ALA A 27 -3.00 0.22 9.61
CA ALA A 27 -2.33 1.27 10.36
C ALA A 27 -3.31 2.36 10.83
N CYS A 28 -4.28 2.74 9.99
CA CYS A 28 -5.35 3.64 10.38
C CYS A 28 -6.18 3.06 11.54
N ILE A 29 -6.61 1.80 11.44
CA ILE A 29 -7.38 1.14 12.51
C ILE A 29 -6.54 1.08 13.80
N ALA A 30 -5.27 0.68 13.71
CA ALA A 30 -4.37 0.63 14.85
C ALA A 30 -4.19 2.01 15.51
N ALA A 31 -3.96 3.06 14.71
CA ALA A 31 -3.85 4.43 15.21
C ALA A 31 -5.16 4.93 15.82
N TRP A 32 -6.30 4.58 15.23
CA TRP A 32 -7.61 4.97 15.74
C TRP A 32 -7.86 4.39 17.14
N LEU A 33 -7.48 3.13 17.35
CA LEU A 33 -7.56 2.47 18.65
C LEU A 33 -6.51 2.97 19.65
N ALA A 34 -5.33 3.38 19.17
CA ALA A 34 -4.24 3.86 20.02
C ALA A 34 -4.44 5.30 20.54
N TYR A 35 -5.05 6.18 19.76
CA TYR A 35 -5.18 7.62 20.06
C TYR A 35 -6.60 8.03 20.45
N GLU A 36 -7.21 7.31 21.41
CA GLU A 36 -8.52 7.68 22.00
C GLU A 36 -9.62 7.98 20.97
N GLN A 37 -9.66 7.21 19.89
CA GLN A 37 -10.64 7.37 18.81
C GLN A 37 -10.50 8.66 17.97
N ALA A 38 -9.34 9.33 17.99
CA ALA A 38 -9.04 10.49 17.15
C ALA A 38 -8.96 10.14 15.65
N ILE A 39 -10.12 10.08 14.98
CA ILE A 39 -10.26 9.57 13.61
C ILE A 39 -9.43 10.34 12.58
N TRP A 40 -9.32 11.66 12.70
CA TRP A 40 -8.56 12.48 11.75
C TRP A 40 -7.05 12.21 11.82
N LEU A 41 -6.53 12.01 13.03
CA LEU A 41 -5.13 11.64 13.24
C LEU A 41 -4.86 10.23 12.71
N ALA A 42 -5.78 9.30 12.97
CA ALA A 42 -5.70 7.93 12.47
C ALA A 42 -5.70 7.85 10.94
N LEU A 43 -6.58 8.62 10.28
CA LEU A 43 -6.63 8.73 8.82
C LEU A 43 -5.31 9.27 8.26
N LEU A 44 -4.77 10.34 8.85
CA LEU A 44 -3.49 10.90 8.43
C LEU A 44 -2.37 9.87 8.54
N ILE A 45 -2.30 9.14 9.66
CA ILE A 45 -1.30 8.08 9.88
C ILE A 45 -1.46 6.97 8.84
N GLY A 46 -2.68 6.49 8.59
CA GLY A 46 -2.94 5.45 7.59
C GLY A 46 -2.50 5.85 6.18
N VAL A 47 -2.80 7.08 5.76
CA VAL A 47 -2.38 7.61 4.46
C VAL A 47 -0.87 7.74 4.37
N LEU A 48 -0.22 8.27 5.41
CA LEU A 48 1.24 8.40 5.46
C LEU A 48 1.92 7.04 5.39
N VAL A 49 1.43 6.04 6.13
CA VAL A 49 1.96 4.68 6.10
C VAL A 49 1.80 4.07 4.70
N ALA A 50 0.63 4.19 4.07
CA ALA A 50 0.43 3.70 2.70
C ALA A 50 1.40 4.35 1.71
N ALA A 51 1.58 5.68 1.78
CA ALA A 51 2.48 6.42 0.90
C ALA A 51 3.95 5.97 1.06
N VAL A 52 4.41 5.82 2.31
CA VAL A 52 5.77 5.38 2.63
C VAL A 52 6.00 3.93 2.19
N VAL A 53 5.02 3.05 2.39
CA VAL A 53 5.12 1.63 2.07
C VAL A 53 5.07 1.40 0.55
N TYR A 54 4.32 2.20 -0.20
CA TYR A 54 4.18 2.05 -1.65
C TYR A 54 5.52 2.11 -2.41
N GLY A 55 6.37 3.08 -2.10
CA GLY A 55 7.65 3.29 -2.79
C GLY A 55 8.55 2.03 -2.84
N PRO A 56 8.96 1.47 -1.70
CA PRO A 56 9.80 0.27 -1.66
C PRO A 56 9.09 -0.96 -2.24
N LEU A 57 7.77 -1.11 -2.02
CA LEU A 57 7.00 -2.23 -2.59
C LEU A 57 6.98 -2.17 -4.12
N TYR A 58 6.73 -1.00 -4.69
CA TYR A 58 6.71 -0.81 -6.13
C TYR A 58 8.08 -1.11 -6.74
N LEU A 59 9.15 -0.59 -6.15
CA LEU A 59 10.51 -0.85 -6.63
C LEU A 59 10.86 -2.35 -6.55
N GLY A 60 10.56 -3.00 -5.42
CA GLY A 60 10.82 -4.42 -5.25
C GLY A 60 10.02 -5.31 -6.22
N LEU A 61 8.73 -5.02 -6.38
CA LEU A 61 7.86 -5.77 -7.30
C LEU A 61 8.23 -5.51 -8.77
N LYS A 62 8.61 -4.28 -9.11
CA LYS A 62 9.08 -3.96 -10.46
C LYS A 62 10.31 -4.81 -10.80
N LEU A 63 11.31 -4.84 -9.93
CA LEU A 63 12.51 -5.67 -10.11
C LEU A 63 12.20 -7.17 -10.16
N TYR A 64 11.16 -7.62 -9.45
CA TYR A 64 10.74 -9.02 -9.46
C TYR A 64 10.07 -9.42 -10.77
N PHE A 65 9.16 -8.59 -11.29
CA PHE A 65 8.42 -8.89 -12.52
C PHE A 65 9.18 -8.57 -13.81
N GLU A 66 10.22 -7.73 -13.76
CA GLU A 66 11.12 -7.45 -14.90
C GLU A 66 12.20 -8.52 -15.11
N ARG A 67 12.32 -9.51 -14.19
CA ARG A 67 13.17 -10.69 -14.35
C ARG A 67 12.46 -11.77 -15.16
#